data_AF-A0A316VG14-F1
#
_entry.id   AF-A0A316VG14-F1
#
_cell.length_a   1.000
_cell.length_b   1.000
_cell.length_c   1.000
_cell.angle_alpha   90.00
_cell.angle_beta   90.00
_cell.angle_gamma   90.00
#
_symmetry.space_group_name_H-M   'P 1'
#
loop_
_entity.id
_entity.type
_entity.pdbx_description
1 polymer ?
#
loop_
_entity_poly.entity_id
_entity_poly.type
_entity_poly.pdbx_seq_one_letter_code
_entity_poly.pdbx_strand_id
1 'polypeptide(L)'
;MGFALAVMASWQLLIIGWGETSVENSDNTHYREVSKRKGLSFSNVYDLGFMHNLALYFNLGPFSHHSIFSIFAPWRIEPYSDGWYFAKKMGMSGRHEGVNPEEELTDDEVERDDAHPLAK
;
A
#
# COMPACT_ATOMS: atom_id res chain seq x y z
N MET A 1 12.11 -26.28 -7.08
CA MET A 1 11.34 -25.73 -5.93
C MET A 1 11.92 -24.43 -5.40
N GLY A 2 13.21 -24.36 -5.02
CA GLY A 2 13.81 -23.12 -4.50
C GLY A 2 13.72 -21.90 -5.43
N PHE A 3 13.91 -22.10 -6.75
CA PHE A 3 13.78 -21.01 -7.74
C PHE A 3 12.39 -20.37 -7.77
N ALA A 4 11.33 -21.18 -7.75
CA ALA A 4 9.96 -20.67 -7.75
C ALA A 4 9.66 -19.85 -6.48
N LEU A 5 10.13 -20.33 -5.32
CA LEU A 5 9.99 -19.59 -4.06
C LEU A 5 10.76 -18.27 -4.10
N ALA A 6 11.97 -18.25 -4.68
CA ALA A 6 12.74 -17.02 -4.83
C ALA A 6 12.01 -16.01 -5.71
N VAL A 7 11.46 -16.44 -6.85
CA VAL A 7 10.67 -15.57 -7.75
C VAL A 7 9.45 -15.00 -7.04
N MET A 8 8.69 -15.84 -6.33
CA MET A 8 7.52 -15.36 -5.57
C MET A 8 7.92 -14.41 -4.44
N ALA A 9 8.96 -14.73 -3.66
CA ALA A 9 9.42 -13.87 -2.58
C ALA A 9 9.91 -12.51 -3.10
N SER A 10 10.67 -12.50 -4.19
CA SER A 10 11.10 -11.26 -4.84
C SER A 10 9.90 -10.44 -5.34
N TRP A 11 8.91 -11.08 -5.93
CA TRP A 11 7.70 -10.39 -6.38
C TRP A 11 6.94 -9.74 -5.21
N GLN A 12 6.78 -10.46 -4.10
CA GLN A 12 6.13 -9.93 -2.90
C GLN A 12 6.89 -8.73 -2.32
N LEU A 13 8.22 -8.77 -2.29
CA LEU A 13 9.03 -7.63 -1.84
C LEU A 13 8.89 -6.40 -2.75
N LEU A 14 8.72 -6.60 -4.06
CA LEU A 14 8.51 -5.50 -5.01
C LEU A 14 7.17 -4.82 -4.80
N ILE A 15 6.07 -5.58 -4.69
CA ILE A 15 4.74 -4.99 -4.47
C ILE A 15 4.65 -4.28 -3.11
N ILE A 16 5.27 -4.83 -2.06
CA ILE A 16 5.40 -4.13 -0.76
C ILE A 16 6.15 -2.82 -0.95
N GLY A 17 7.25 -2.83 -1.73
CA GLY A 17 8.00 -1.63 -2.06
C GLY A 17 7.18 -0.59 -2.82
N TRP A 18 6.19 -0.97 -3.62
CA TRP A 18 5.27 -0.03 -4.28
C TRP A 18 4.07 0.39 -3.45
N GLY A 19 3.96 -0.11 -2.21
CA GLY A 19 2.81 0.17 -1.34
C GLY A 19 1.52 -0.42 -1.92
N GLU A 20 1.60 -1.62 -2.51
CA GLU A 20 0.49 -2.29 -3.17
C GLU A 20 0.32 -3.71 -2.62
N THR A 21 -0.94 -4.12 -2.44
CA THR A 21 -1.32 -5.52 -2.30
C THR A 21 -1.36 -6.21 -3.67
N SER A 22 -1.46 -7.55 -3.69
CA SER A 22 -1.58 -8.29 -4.96
C SER A 22 -2.85 -7.94 -5.74
N VAL A 23 -3.95 -7.60 -5.05
CA VAL A 23 -5.20 -7.15 -5.68
C VAL A 23 -5.01 -5.75 -6.25
N GLU A 24 -4.51 -4.81 -5.44
CA GLU A 24 -4.25 -3.44 -5.88
C GLU A 24 -3.22 -3.37 -7.02
N ASN A 25 -2.21 -4.24 -7.08
CA ASN A 25 -1.27 -4.25 -8.21
C ASN A 25 -1.95 -4.65 -9.53
N SER A 26 -2.96 -5.53 -9.48
CA SER A 26 -3.78 -5.87 -10.66
C SER A 26 -4.60 -4.64 -11.10
N ASP A 27 -5.25 -3.97 -10.16
CA ASP A 27 -6.11 -2.83 -10.43
C ASP A 27 -5.29 -1.59 -10.86
N ASN A 28 -4.17 -1.31 -10.20
CA ASN A 28 -3.23 -0.24 -10.55
C ASN A 28 -2.61 -0.47 -11.93
N THR A 29 -2.40 -1.71 -12.35
CA THR A 29 -1.96 -2.00 -13.72
C THR A 29 -3.03 -1.56 -14.71
N HIS A 30 -4.30 -1.87 -14.43
CA HIS A 30 -5.42 -1.41 -15.25
C HIS A 30 -5.53 0.12 -15.26
N TYR A 31 -5.47 0.78 -14.10
CA TYR A 31 -5.50 2.24 -14.00
C TYR A 31 -4.36 2.91 -14.76
N ARG A 32 -3.13 2.40 -14.65
CA ARG A 32 -1.98 2.89 -15.42
C ARG A 32 -2.23 2.83 -16.91
N GLU A 33 -2.89 1.80 -17.42
CA GLU A 33 -3.25 1.70 -18.83
C GLU A 33 -4.33 2.70 -19.23
N VAL A 34 -5.38 2.85 -18.42
CA VAL A 34 -6.49 3.78 -18.67
C VAL A 34 -5.99 5.23 -18.63
N SER A 35 -5.24 5.63 -17.60
CA SER A 35 -4.68 6.98 -17.47
C SER A 35 -3.73 7.29 -18.64
N LYS A 36 -2.89 6.33 -19.06
CA LYS A 36 -2.01 6.49 -20.24
C LYS A 36 -2.81 6.75 -21.51
N ARG A 37 -3.94 6.07 -21.73
CA ARG A 37 -4.82 6.31 -22.89
C ARG A 37 -5.44 7.71 -22.86
N LYS A 38 -5.69 8.25 -21.66
CA LYS A 38 -6.21 9.61 -21.44
C LYS A 38 -5.13 10.70 -21.46
N GLY A 39 -3.84 10.33 -21.57
CA GLY A 39 -2.72 11.27 -21.50
C GLY A 39 -2.44 11.79 -20.08
N LEU A 40 -2.92 11.08 -19.06
CA LEU A 40 -2.72 11.40 -17.64
C LEU A 40 -1.67 10.46 -17.01
N SER A 41 -0.99 10.92 -15.97
CA SER A 41 -0.11 10.09 -15.14
C SER A 41 -0.87 9.48 -13.98
N PHE A 42 -0.80 8.15 -13.83
CA PHE A 42 -1.31 7.46 -12.65
C PHE A 42 -0.31 7.54 -11.50
N SER A 43 -0.78 7.89 -10.29
CA SER A 43 0.03 7.81 -9.07
C SER A 43 -0.70 7.10 -7.94
N ASN A 44 -0.04 6.13 -7.31
CA ASN A 44 -0.56 5.40 -6.16
C ASN A 44 -0.50 6.28 -4.90
N VAL A 45 -1.61 6.36 -4.16
CA VAL A 45 -1.72 7.07 -2.88
C VAL A 45 -0.89 6.44 -1.79
N TYR A 46 -0.80 5.11 -1.80
CA TYR A 46 -0.13 4.34 -0.77
C TYR A 46 1.38 4.19 -1.04
N ASP A 47 1.87 4.71 -2.18
CA ASP A 47 3.30 4.70 -2.48
C ASP A 47 4.01 5.89 -1.79
N LEU A 48 4.60 5.63 -0.62
CA LEU A 48 5.43 6.59 0.13
C LEU A 48 6.91 6.54 -0.27
N GLY A 49 7.26 5.67 -1.23
CA GLY A 49 8.61 5.38 -1.66
C GLY A 49 9.11 4.01 -1.18
N PHE A 50 9.90 3.36 -2.04
CA PHE A 50 10.31 1.96 -1.89
C PHE A 50 10.83 1.56 -0.51
N MET A 51 11.83 2.28 0.00
CA MET A 51 12.42 1.98 1.30
C MET A 51 11.48 2.33 2.46
N HIS A 52 10.61 3.33 2.29
CA HIS A 52 9.67 3.74 3.31
C HIS A 52 8.54 2.71 3.45
N ASN A 53 8.01 2.22 2.33
CA ASN A 53 6.97 1.18 2.32
C ASN A 53 7.48 -0.13 2.91
N LEU A 54 8.71 -0.54 2.58
CA LEU A 54 9.37 -1.70 3.20
C LEU A 54 9.56 -1.51 4.71
N ALA A 55 9.99 -0.32 5.13
CA ALA A 55 10.14 0.00 6.55
C ALA A 55 8.79 -0.06 7.28
N LEU A 56 7.72 0.49 6.71
CA LEU A 56 6.37 0.39 7.27
C LEU A 56 5.88 -1.06 7.39
N TYR A 57 6.06 -1.85 6.34
CA TYR A 57 5.61 -3.25 6.31
C TYR A 57 6.30 -4.11 7.38
N PHE A 58 7.63 -3.98 7.51
CA PHE A 58 8.39 -4.69 8.54
C PHE A 58 8.39 -4.00 9.90
N ASN A 59 7.65 -2.90 10.04
CA ASN A 59 7.61 -2.06 11.23
C ASN A 59 9.03 -1.68 11.70
N LEU A 60 9.86 -1.14 10.80
CA LEU A 60 11.23 -0.72 11.02
C LEU A 60 11.33 0.81 10.99
N GLY A 61 12.27 1.38 11.74
CA GLY A 61 12.62 2.79 11.65
C GLY A 61 12.97 3.44 12.99
N PRO A 62 13.32 4.74 13.00
CA PRO A 62 13.73 5.46 14.20
C PRO A 62 12.66 5.52 15.30
N PHE A 63 11.39 5.40 14.91
CA PHE A 63 10.24 5.41 15.82
C PHE A 63 9.68 4.01 16.10
N SER A 64 10.27 2.96 15.54
CA SER A 64 9.86 1.59 15.80
C SER A 64 10.62 1.01 17.00
N HIS A 65 9.93 0.18 17.77
CA HIS A 65 10.52 -0.63 18.84
C HIS A 65 11.22 -1.89 18.32
N HIS A 66 11.14 -2.19 17.02
CA HIS A 66 11.65 -3.42 16.42
C HIS A 66 12.98 -3.20 15.67
N SER A 67 13.94 -4.09 15.94
CA SER A 67 15.21 -4.13 15.21
C SER A 67 15.06 -4.89 13.89
N ILE A 68 16.00 -4.71 12.96
CA ILE A 68 16.04 -5.46 11.69
C ILE A 68 16.10 -6.99 11.90
N PHE A 69 16.61 -7.45 13.04
CA PHE A 69 16.63 -8.87 13.41
C PHE A 69 15.24 -9.46 13.62
N SER A 70 14.22 -8.62 13.88
CA SER A 70 12.84 -9.06 14.09
C SER A 70 12.23 -9.69 12.83
N ILE A 71 12.71 -9.34 11.64
CA ILE A 71 12.26 -9.89 10.35
C ILE A 71 12.54 -11.40 10.25
N PHE A 72 13.64 -11.85 10.85
CA PHE A 72 14.05 -13.26 10.82
C PHE A 72 13.48 -14.08 11.98
N ALA A 73 12.89 -13.40 12.98
CA ALA A 73 12.31 -14.06 14.13
C ALA A 73 10.89 -14.52 13.81
N PRO A 74 10.51 -15.77 14.14
CA PRO A 74 9.16 -16.28 13.90
C PRO A 74 8.20 -15.82 15.02
N TRP A 75 8.19 -14.52 15.32
CA TRP A 75 7.31 -13.92 16.32
C TRP A 75 6.23 -13.11 15.64
N ARG A 76 5.05 -13.07 16.26
CA ARG A 76 3.99 -12.17 15.84
C ARG A 76 4.38 -10.75 16.25
N ILE A 77 4.62 -9.91 15.24
CA ILE A 77 4.82 -8.46 15.40
C ILE A 77 3.50 -7.81 15.01
N GLU A 78 3.04 -6.86 15.82
CA GLU A 78 1.85 -6.09 15.48
C GLU A 78 2.14 -5.20 14.26
N PRO A 79 1.21 -5.18 13.27
CA PRO A 79 1.35 -4.31 12.12
C PRO A 79 1.38 -2.84 12.57
N TYR A 80 1.97 -1.97 11.75
CA TYR A 80 2.10 -0.55 12.09
C TYR A 80 0.75 0.18 12.21
N SER A 81 -0.34 -0.42 11.70
CA SER A 81 -1.68 0.16 11.69
C SER A 81 -2.76 -0.87 11.99
N ASP A 82 -3.98 -0.39 12.21
CA ASP A 82 -5.18 -1.14 12.57
C ASP A 82 -5.87 -1.86 11.40
N GLY A 83 -5.39 -1.65 10.18
CA GLY A 83 -5.95 -2.24 8.95
C GLY A 83 -7.12 -1.46 8.35
N TRP A 84 -7.56 -0.36 8.99
CA TRP A 84 -8.57 0.56 8.47
C TRP A 84 -7.95 1.83 7.93
N TYR A 85 -6.90 2.30 8.59
CA TYR A 85 -6.16 3.48 8.17
C TYR A 85 -4.76 3.08 7.72
N PHE A 86 -4.30 3.64 6.62
CA PHE A 86 -2.95 3.40 6.11
C PHE A 86 -2.27 4.73 5.84
N ALA A 87 -0.95 4.77 5.92
CA ALA A 87 -0.19 5.97 5.62
C ALA A 87 -0.35 6.33 4.13
N LYS A 88 -0.69 7.58 3.84
CA LYS A 88 -0.99 8.08 2.49
C LYS A 88 0.01 9.16 2.10
N LYS A 89 0.35 9.22 0.81
CA LYS A 89 1.25 10.23 0.26
C LYS A 89 0.68 11.63 0.44
N MET A 90 1.49 12.52 0.99
CA MET A 90 1.09 13.90 1.25
C MET A 90 0.75 14.63 -0.07
N GLY A 91 -0.37 15.36 -0.08
CA GLY A 91 -0.80 16.16 -1.23
C GLY A 91 -1.79 15.47 -2.18
N MET A 92 -2.14 14.21 -1.95
CA MET A 92 -3.11 13.47 -2.79
C MET A 92 -4.54 13.43 -2.25
N SER A 93 -4.84 14.15 -1.16
CA SER A 93 -6.16 14.16 -0.49
C SER A 93 -6.73 12.76 -0.21
N GLY A 94 -5.84 11.77 -0.13
CA GLY A 94 -6.19 10.37 0.07
C GLY A 94 -6.74 9.60 -1.15
N ARG A 95 -6.58 10.12 -2.38
CA ARG A 95 -7.12 9.54 -3.63
C ARG A 95 -6.07 9.37 -4.72
N HIS A 96 -6.24 8.34 -5.56
CA HIS A 96 -5.30 8.04 -6.64
C HIS A 96 -5.27 9.17 -7.67
N GLU A 97 -4.08 9.57 -8.08
CA GLU A 97 -3.95 10.58 -9.14
C GLU A 97 -4.19 9.92 -10.50
N GLY A 98 -5.00 10.55 -11.36
CA GLY A 98 -5.23 10.09 -12.73
C GLY A 98 -6.36 9.07 -12.90
N VAL A 99 -7.12 8.76 -11.83
CA VAL A 99 -8.32 7.92 -11.83
C VAL A 99 -9.49 8.74 -11.26
N ASN A 100 -10.65 8.68 -11.91
CA ASN A 100 -11.86 9.29 -11.34
C ASN A 100 -12.43 8.40 -10.22
N PRO A 101 -13.12 8.98 -9.23
CA PRO A 101 -13.79 8.23 -8.17
C PRO A 101 -14.65 7.07 -8.68
N GLU A 102 -15.38 7.31 -9.77
CA GLU A 102 -16.29 6.35 -10.40
C GLU A 102 -15.56 5.24 -11.19
N GLU A 103 -14.25 5.38 -11.38
CA GLU A 103 -13.40 4.43 -12.11
C GLU A 103 -12.57 3.55 -11.15
N GLU A 104 -12.63 3.79 -9.84
CA GLU A 104 -12.00 2.95 -8.82
C GLU A 104 -12.81 1.65 -8.66
N LEU A 105 -12.29 0.52 -9.15
CA LEU A 105 -12.89 -0.82 -9.06
C LEU A 105 -13.21 -1.28 -7.62
N THR A 106 -12.61 -0.65 -6.61
CA THR A 106 -12.71 -1.03 -5.20
C THR A 106 -13.62 -0.12 -4.37
N ASP A 107 -14.16 0.96 -4.94
CA ASP A 107 -14.97 1.96 -4.19
C ASP A 107 -16.48 1.63 -4.13
N ASP A 108 -16.91 0.52 -4.74
CA ASP A 108 -18.30 0.02 -4.60
C ASP A 108 -18.60 -0.55 -3.19
N GLU A 109 -17.58 -0.75 -2.34
CA GLU A 109 -17.75 -1.18 -0.96
C GLU A 109 -17.55 -0.01 0.03
N VAL A 110 -18.70 0.54 0.42
CA VAL A 110 -19.01 1.32 1.63
C VAL A 110 -18.83 2.84 1.53
N GLU A 111 -19.96 3.50 1.25
CA GLU A 111 -20.28 4.89 1.66
C GLU A 111 -20.13 4.98 3.19
N ARG A 112 -18.91 5.22 3.69
CA ARG A 112 -18.62 5.37 5.12
C ARG A 112 -18.74 6.84 5.51
N ASP A 113 -19.71 7.11 6.38
CA ASP A 113 -19.86 8.37 7.10
C ASP A 113 -18.53 8.72 7.81
N ASP A 114 -17.82 9.73 7.31
CA ASP A 114 -16.64 10.35 7.95
C ASP A 114 -17.00 11.13 9.24
N ALA A 115 -18.05 10.71 9.95
CA ALA A 115 -18.61 11.38 11.11
C ALA A 115 -18.65 10.46 12.34
N HIS A 116 -17.53 9.82 12.69
CA HIS A 116 -17.35 9.38 14.08
C HIS A 116 -16.39 10.32 14.80
N PRO A 117 -16.85 11.06 15.84
CA PRO A 117 -15.97 11.91 16.62
C PRO A 117 -14.92 11.03 17.32
N LEU A 118 -13.69 11.51 17.33
CA LEU A 118 -12.61 10.98 18.16
C LEU A 118 -13.16 10.80 19.58
N ALA A 119 -13.23 9.54 20.04
CA ALA A 119 -13.55 9.25 21.42
C ALA A 119 -12.48 9.90 22.31
N LYS A 120 -12.95 10.66 23.30
CA LYS A 120 -12.14 11.35 24.31
C LYS A 120 -11.26 10.39 25.11
#